data_AF-A0A376P551-F1
#
_entry.id   AF-A0A376P551-F1
#
_cell.length_a   1.000
_cell.length_b   1.000
_cell.length_c   1.000
_cell.angle_alpha   90.00
_cell.angle_beta   90.00
_cell.angle_gamma   90.00
#
_symmetry.space_group_name_H-M   'P 1'
#
loop_
_entity.id
_entity.type
_entity.pdbx_description
1 polymer ?
#
loop_
_entity_poly.entity_id
_entity_poly.type
_entity_poly.pdbx_seq_one_letter_code
_entity_poly.pdbx_strand_id
1 'polypeptide(L)'
;MPARSLCQNFLNNILAPLHLYRQKSLIDATNAVINGASLTLTSIGRHLTGTASVKNKIKRVDRLLGNRHLQNEVSTIFQRITQKITRGMSRVVILIDWSAYHASRFQLLRASLACDGRSLPLMSCVVPSSQTANADVHERFLESLAECFSPGTDVIVITDAGFQGRWFQQLRSRGWTYICRVLGNHYYNVGNGWERCRTQAQKHQRQQFI
;
A
#
# COMPACT_ATOMS: atom_id res chain seq x y z
N MET A 1 11.64 -19.19 -15.53
CA MET A 1 11.95 -19.38 -14.09
C MET A 1 10.68 -19.87 -13.39
N PRO A 2 10.71 -20.96 -12.60
CA PRO A 2 9.54 -21.41 -11.85
C PRO A 2 9.06 -20.34 -10.86
N ALA A 3 7.74 -20.13 -10.75
CA ALA A 3 7.15 -19.11 -9.87
C ALA A 3 7.62 -19.24 -8.41
N ARG A 4 7.79 -20.47 -7.92
CA ARG A 4 8.28 -20.74 -6.57
C ARG A 4 9.71 -20.22 -6.36
N SER A 5 10.59 -20.41 -7.33
CA SER A 5 11.98 -19.93 -7.27
C SER A 5 12.04 -18.40 -7.31
N LEU A 6 11.19 -17.76 -8.11
CA LEU A 6 11.05 -16.30 -8.11
C LEU A 6 10.58 -15.79 -6.75
N CYS A 7 9.52 -16.41 -6.18
CA CYS A 7 9.02 -16.07 -4.86
C CYS A 7 10.10 -16.24 -3.78
N GLN A 8 10.85 -17.33 -3.81
CA GLN A 8 11.96 -17.56 -2.88
C GLN A 8 13.02 -16.47 -3.02
N ASN A 9 13.52 -16.21 -4.24
CA ASN A 9 14.57 -15.21 -4.45
C ASN A 9 14.12 -13.80 -4.06
N PHE A 10 12.87 -13.45 -4.38
CA PHE A 10 12.33 -12.15 -4.02
C PHE A 10 12.02 -12.03 -2.53
N LEU A 11 11.29 -12.99 -1.96
CA LEU A 11 10.73 -12.91 -0.61
C LEU A 11 11.66 -13.42 0.49
N ASN A 12 12.65 -14.29 0.23
CA ASN A 12 13.47 -14.86 1.30
C ASN A 12 14.10 -13.78 2.20
N ASN A 13 14.73 -12.77 1.61
CA ASN A 13 15.31 -11.67 2.38
C ASN A 13 14.25 -10.81 3.06
N ILE A 14 13.09 -10.61 2.42
CA ILE A 14 11.95 -9.83 2.94
C ILE A 14 11.28 -10.54 4.12
N LEU A 15 11.26 -11.87 4.14
CA LEU A 15 10.59 -12.66 5.16
C LEU A 15 11.54 -13.18 6.24
N ALA A 16 12.86 -12.96 6.12
CA ALA A 16 13.87 -13.49 7.03
C ALA A 16 13.59 -13.33 8.55
N PRO A 17 13.03 -12.22 9.05
CA PRO A 17 12.69 -12.04 10.48
C PRO A 17 11.54 -12.94 10.96
N LEU A 18 10.71 -13.46 10.06
CA LEU A 18 9.53 -14.25 10.42
C LEU A 18 9.95 -15.68 10.77
N HIS A 19 9.13 -16.38 11.55
CA HIS A 19 9.37 -17.81 11.80
C HIS A 19 9.37 -18.62 10.49
N LEU A 20 10.31 -19.57 10.35
CA LEU A 20 10.53 -20.33 9.11
C LEU A 20 9.25 -20.98 8.54
N TYR A 21 8.39 -21.56 9.39
CA TYR A 21 7.09 -22.10 8.96
C TYR A 21 6.12 -21.05 8.38
N ARG A 22 6.12 -19.82 8.90
CA ARG A 22 5.31 -18.71 8.35
C ARG A 22 5.86 -18.29 7.00
N GLN A 23 7.19 -18.15 6.88
CA GLN A 23 7.84 -17.85 5.62
C GLN A 23 7.48 -18.88 4.53
N LYS A 24 7.67 -20.18 4.82
CA LYS A 24 7.35 -21.27 3.88
C LYS A 24 5.88 -21.28 3.49
N SER A 25 4.98 -21.05 4.46
CA SER A 25 3.54 -21.07 4.19
C SER A 25 3.08 -19.88 3.36
N LEU A 26 3.65 -18.69 3.56
CA LEU A 26 3.43 -17.53 2.69
C LEU A 26 3.94 -17.81 1.28
N ILE A 27 5.18 -18.28 1.12
CA ILE A 27 5.76 -18.58 -0.20
C ILE A 27 4.92 -19.63 -0.94
N ASP A 28 4.48 -20.68 -0.26
CA ASP A 28 3.65 -21.73 -0.85
C ASP A 28 2.27 -21.18 -1.28
N ALA A 29 1.63 -20.36 -0.45
CA ALA A 29 0.34 -19.73 -0.77
C ALA A 29 0.46 -18.73 -1.93
N THR A 30 1.49 -17.88 -1.93
CA THR A 30 1.77 -16.95 -3.02
C THR A 30 2.07 -17.68 -4.32
N ASN A 31 2.86 -18.76 -4.26
CA ASN A 31 3.09 -19.60 -5.42
C ASN A 31 1.80 -20.24 -5.96
N ALA A 32 0.90 -20.70 -5.09
CA ALA A 32 -0.39 -21.23 -5.52
C ALA A 32 -1.23 -20.17 -6.26
N VAL A 33 -1.28 -18.94 -5.76
CA VAL A 33 -1.99 -17.82 -6.40
C VAL A 33 -1.39 -17.47 -7.76
N ILE A 34 -0.06 -17.37 -7.85
CA ILE A 34 0.62 -17.08 -9.13
C ILE A 34 0.32 -18.17 -10.17
N ASN A 35 0.18 -19.43 -9.75
CA ASN A 35 -0.12 -20.55 -10.63
C ASN A 35 -1.64 -20.79 -10.82
N GLY A 36 -2.47 -19.77 -10.62
CA GLY A 36 -3.89 -19.79 -11.00
C GLY A 36 -4.89 -20.02 -9.87
N ALA A 37 -4.44 -20.14 -8.61
CA ALA A 37 -5.39 -20.17 -7.50
C ALA A 37 -6.11 -18.83 -7.36
N SER A 38 -7.44 -18.86 -7.36
CA SER A 38 -8.26 -17.73 -6.91
C SER A 38 -7.93 -17.37 -5.46
N LEU A 39 -8.15 -16.11 -5.07
CA LEU A 39 -7.92 -15.60 -3.71
C LEU A 39 -9.00 -16.06 -2.70
N THR A 40 -9.25 -17.37 -2.66
CA THR A 40 -10.12 -18.01 -1.67
C THR A 40 -9.36 -19.09 -0.92
N LEU A 41 -9.65 -19.25 0.37
CA LEU A 41 -9.02 -20.22 1.26
C LEU A 41 -8.98 -21.63 0.62
N THR A 42 -10.12 -22.06 0.10
CA THR A 42 -10.28 -23.39 -0.50
C THR A 42 -9.51 -23.52 -1.81
N SER A 43 -9.52 -22.49 -2.67
CA SER A 43 -8.80 -22.53 -3.95
C SER A 43 -7.28 -22.58 -3.74
N ILE A 44 -6.74 -21.72 -2.87
CA ILE A 44 -5.32 -21.74 -2.50
C ILE A 44 -4.93 -23.11 -1.94
N GLY A 45 -5.74 -23.67 -1.02
CA GLY A 45 -5.48 -24.98 -0.42
C GLY A 45 -5.45 -26.13 -1.43
N ARG A 46 -6.30 -26.10 -2.47
CA ARG A 46 -6.31 -27.11 -3.54
C ARG A 46 -5.07 -27.02 -4.43
N HIS A 47 -4.60 -25.81 -4.70
CA HIS A 47 -3.43 -25.53 -5.55
C HIS A 47 -2.09 -25.72 -4.83
N LEU A 48 -2.07 -25.92 -3.51
CA LEU A 48 -0.84 -26.31 -2.82
C LEU A 48 -0.33 -27.67 -3.34
N THR A 49 0.98 -27.76 -3.59
CA THR A 49 1.66 -28.99 -4.03
C THR A 49 1.99 -29.93 -2.86
N GLY A 50 2.21 -31.21 -3.14
CA GLY A 50 2.64 -32.22 -2.16
C GLY A 50 1.65 -33.37 -1.97
N THR A 51 2.06 -34.38 -1.20
CA THR A 51 1.32 -35.66 -1.01
C THR A 51 0.19 -35.59 0.03
N ALA A 52 0.11 -34.49 0.79
CA ALA A 52 -0.93 -34.32 1.79
C ALA A 52 -2.34 -34.24 1.16
N SER A 53 -3.34 -34.78 1.85
CA SER A 53 -4.73 -34.73 1.41
C SER A 53 -5.21 -33.28 1.21
N VAL A 54 -6.13 -33.08 0.26
CA VAL A 54 -6.71 -31.76 -0.04
C VAL A 54 -7.29 -31.09 1.22
N LYS A 55 -7.98 -31.87 2.07
CA LYS A 55 -8.49 -31.41 3.38
C LYS A 55 -7.39 -30.80 4.25
N ASN A 56 -6.23 -31.46 4.35
CA ASN A 56 -5.13 -30.99 5.18
C ASN A 56 -4.45 -29.75 4.59
N LYS A 57 -4.36 -29.64 3.25
CA LYS A 57 -3.84 -28.45 2.57
C LYS A 57 -4.76 -27.24 2.76
N ILE A 58 -6.08 -27.43 2.68
CA ILE A 58 -7.07 -26.39 3.00
C ILE A 58 -6.93 -25.93 4.45
N LYS A 59 -6.84 -26.87 5.42
CA LYS A 59 -6.59 -26.54 6.83
C LYS A 59 -5.27 -25.79 7.06
N ARG A 60 -4.25 -26.04 6.23
CA ARG A 60 -2.98 -25.31 6.31
C ARG A 60 -3.16 -23.84 5.91
N VAL A 61 -3.92 -23.57 4.86
CA VAL A 61 -4.25 -22.19 4.44
C VAL A 61 -5.14 -21.50 5.47
N ASP A 62 -6.13 -22.19 6.00
CA ASP A 62 -6.99 -21.69 7.08
C ASP A 62 -6.16 -21.22 8.29
N ARG A 63 -5.27 -22.06 8.79
CA ARG A 63 -4.35 -21.70 9.88
C ARG A 63 -3.38 -20.58 9.52
N LEU A 64 -2.97 -20.46 8.26
CA LEU A 64 -2.13 -19.36 7.79
C LEU A 64 -2.89 -18.03 7.88
N LEU A 65 -4.11 -17.98 7.35
CA LEU A 65 -4.94 -16.78 7.34
C LEU A 65 -5.36 -16.36 8.76
N GLY A 66 -5.63 -17.33 9.63
CA GLY A 66 -5.95 -17.12 11.05
C GLY A 66 -4.73 -16.90 11.97
N ASN A 67 -3.51 -16.85 11.45
CA ASN A 67 -2.30 -16.76 12.28
C ASN A 67 -2.09 -15.34 12.83
N ARG A 68 -2.36 -15.11 14.12
CA ARG A 68 -2.22 -13.79 14.76
C ARG A 68 -0.80 -13.22 14.71
N HIS A 69 0.23 -14.06 14.80
CA HIS A 69 1.61 -13.60 14.67
C HIS A 69 1.87 -13.05 13.27
N LEU A 70 1.38 -13.74 12.24
CA LEU A 70 1.49 -13.25 10.87
C LEU A 70 0.73 -11.93 10.69
N GLN A 71 -0.47 -11.80 11.25
CA GLN A 71 -1.25 -10.56 11.17
C GLN A 71 -0.49 -9.37 11.77
N ASN A 72 0.20 -9.57 12.89
CA ASN A 72 1.05 -8.55 13.51
C ASN A 72 2.30 -8.22 12.66
N GLU A 73 2.76 -9.16 11.82
CA GLU A 73 3.92 -9.01 10.93
C GLU A 73 3.57 -8.38 9.57
N VAL A 74 2.28 -8.26 9.21
CA VAL A 74 1.84 -7.76 7.89
C VAL A 74 2.43 -6.37 7.57
N SER A 75 2.43 -5.46 8.56
CA SER A 75 3.01 -4.12 8.37
C SER A 75 4.49 -4.20 8.02
N THR A 76 5.26 -4.97 8.80
CA THR A 76 6.70 -5.19 8.55
C THR A 76 6.96 -5.82 7.18
N ILE A 77 6.12 -6.77 6.75
CA ILE A 77 6.24 -7.39 5.42
C ILE A 77 6.06 -6.33 4.33
N PHE A 78 5.00 -5.51 4.40
CA PHE A 78 4.79 -4.43 3.43
C PHE A 78 5.92 -3.40 3.44
N GLN A 79 6.41 -3.00 4.62
CA GLN A 79 7.54 -2.08 4.73
C GLN A 79 8.78 -2.63 4.04
N ARG A 80 9.14 -3.90 4.28
CA ARG A 80 10.33 -4.51 3.67
C ARG A 80 10.18 -4.76 2.17
N ILE A 81 8.96 -5.04 1.70
CA ILE A 81 8.65 -5.08 0.25
C ILE A 81 8.86 -3.68 -0.35
N THR A 82 8.27 -2.67 0.27
CA THR A 82 8.35 -1.28 -0.21
C THR A 82 9.80 -0.81 -0.27
N GLN A 83 10.56 -0.96 0.82
CA GLN A 83 11.99 -0.64 0.88
C GLN A 83 12.79 -1.34 -0.22
N LYS A 84 12.49 -2.61 -0.51
CA LYS A 84 13.18 -3.35 -1.57
C LYS A 84 12.86 -2.79 -2.95
N ILE A 85 11.59 -2.44 -3.21
CA ILE A 85 11.14 -1.89 -4.50
C ILE A 85 11.71 -0.49 -4.73
N THR A 86 11.72 0.36 -3.70
CA THR A 86 12.12 1.77 -3.82
C THR A 86 13.60 2.01 -3.59
N ARG A 87 14.38 0.96 -3.29
CA ARG A 87 15.81 1.05 -3.03
C ARG A 87 16.55 1.68 -4.22
N GLY A 88 17.29 2.76 -3.95
CA GLY A 88 18.10 3.46 -4.95
C GLY A 88 17.32 4.43 -5.83
N MET A 89 16.01 4.57 -5.63
CA MET A 89 15.22 5.59 -6.32
C MET A 89 15.47 6.95 -5.67
N SER A 90 15.97 7.91 -6.45
CA SER A 90 16.14 9.30 -6.01
C SER A 90 14.81 10.04 -5.89
N ARG A 91 13.79 9.61 -6.64
CA ARG A 91 12.41 10.13 -6.59
C ARG A 91 11.41 8.99 -6.67
N VAL A 92 10.34 9.08 -5.90
CA VAL A 92 9.19 8.16 -5.93
C VAL A 92 7.89 8.94 -6.12
N VAL A 93 7.02 8.44 -7.00
CA VAL A 93 5.68 8.98 -7.21
C VAL A 93 4.68 7.98 -6.66
N ILE A 94 4.01 8.34 -5.57
CA ILE A 94 3.14 7.47 -4.81
C ILE A 94 1.69 7.89 -5.01
N LEU A 95 0.88 6.97 -5.55
CA LEU A 95 -0.57 7.10 -5.62
C LEU A 95 -1.16 6.63 -4.30
N ILE A 96 -1.99 7.45 -3.65
CA ILE A 96 -2.71 7.06 -2.44
C ILE A 96 -4.22 7.22 -2.64
N ASP A 97 -4.96 6.14 -2.40
CA ASP A 97 -6.42 6.11 -2.53
C ASP A 97 -7.11 5.28 -1.45
N TRP A 98 -8.39 5.59 -1.24
CA TRP A 98 -9.31 4.77 -0.46
C TRP A 98 -10.11 3.86 -1.38
N SER A 99 -10.26 2.61 -0.98
CA SER A 99 -11.10 1.62 -1.67
C SER A 99 -12.01 0.91 -0.67
N ALA A 100 -13.31 0.84 -0.98
CA ALA A 100 -14.27 0.11 -0.17
C ALA A 100 -14.12 -1.40 -0.36
N TYR A 101 -14.12 -2.15 0.75
CA TYR A 101 -14.18 -3.61 0.73
C TYR A 101 -15.64 -4.10 0.71
N HIS A 102 -15.85 -5.40 0.47
CA HIS A 102 -17.19 -6.00 0.37
C HIS A 102 -18.11 -5.58 1.53
N ALA A 103 -19.33 -5.15 1.18
CA ALA A 103 -20.38 -4.69 2.09
C ALA A 103 -20.04 -3.41 2.87
N SER A 104 -19.03 -2.66 2.44
CA SER A 104 -18.65 -1.35 2.99
C SER A 104 -18.41 -1.36 4.50
N ARG A 105 -18.04 -2.51 5.08
CA ARG A 105 -17.70 -2.64 6.50
C ARG A 105 -16.28 -2.17 6.79
N PHE A 106 -15.40 -2.34 5.82
CA PHE A 106 -14.00 -1.97 5.89
C PHE A 106 -13.62 -1.11 4.70
N GLN A 107 -12.64 -0.24 4.92
CA GLN A 107 -11.95 0.51 3.89
C GLN A 107 -10.48 0.10 3.85
N LEU A 108 -9.94 0.11 2.65
CA LEU A 108 -8.52 -0.08 2.38
C LEU A 108 -7.93 1.28 2.00
N LEU A 109 -6.92 1.73 2.74
CA LEU A 109 -6.03 2.80 2.30
C LEU A 109 -4.81 2.15 1.66
N ARG A 110 -4.49 2.50 0.42
CA ARG A 110 -3.38 1.89 -0.32
C ARG A 110 -2.42 2.96 -0.82
N ALA A 111 -1.13 2.67 -0.69
CA ALA A 111 -0.05 3.38 -1.36
C ALA A 111 0.51 2.50 -2.49
N SER A 112 0.65 3.08 -3.68
CA SER A 112 1.18 2.39 -4.85
C SER A 112 2.20 3.24 -5.58
N LEU A 113 3.26 2.63 -6.10
CA LEU A 113 4.21 3.31 -6.97
C LEU A 113 3.60 3.50 -8.36
N ALA A 114 3.62 4.73 -8.88
CA ALA A 114 3.35 4.97 -10.28
C ALA A 114 4.54 4.51 -11.13
N CYS A 115 4.32 3.56 -12.03
CA CYS A 115 5.37 2.92 -12.83
C CYS A 115 4.83 2.61 -14.23
N ASP A 116 5.33 3.31 -15.26
CA ASP A 116 5.00 3.10 -16.68
C ASP A 116 3.50 2.96 -16.98
N GLY A 117 2.70 3.91 -16.47
CA GLY A 117 1.24 3.92 -16.64
C GLY A 117 0.50 2.85 -15.84
N ARG A 118 1.22 2.10 -14.99
CA ARG A 118 0.67 1.11 -14.05
C ARG A 118 0.86 1.57 -12.61
N SER A 119 0.10 0.94 -11.74
CA SER A 119 0.17 1.12 -10.30
C SER A 119 0.71 -0.16 -9.68
N LEU A 120 1.85 -0.07 -8.99
CA LEU A 120 2.44 -1.19 -8.24
C LEU A 120 2.16 -1.02 -6.75
N PRO A 121 1.30 -1.85 -6.13
CA PRO A 121 0.99 -1.73 -4.71
C PRO A 121 2.25 -1.89 -3.84
N LEU A 122 2.46 -0.94 -2.93
CA LEU A 122 3.60 -0.94 -2.00
C LEU A 122 3.15 -1.32 -0.59
N MET A 123 2.12 -0.63 -0.10
CA MET A 123 1.63 -0.80 1.27
C MET A 123 0.13 -0.59 1.30
N SER A 124 -0.55 -1.26 2.23
CA SER A 124 -1.97 -1.02 2.47
C SER A 124 -2.32 -1.22 3.94
N CYS A 125 -3.31 -0.49 4.43
CA CYS A 125 -3.92 -0.75 5.72
C CYS A 125 -5.44 -0.89 5.57
N VAL A 126 -6.03 -1.83 6.33
CA VAL A 126 -7.47 -2.06 6.37
C VAL A 126 -7.99 -1.51 7.69
N VAL A 127 -9.03 -0.69 7.63
CA VAL A 127 -9.68 -0.09 8.80
C VAL A 127 -11.20 -0.26 8.71
N PRO A 128 -11.93 -0.23 9.84
CA PRO A 128 -13.39 -0.12 9.81
C PRO A 128 -13.83 1.13 9.04
N SER A 129 -14.97 1.07 8.34
CA SER A 129 -15.45 2.21 7.55
C SER A 129 -15.76 3.46 8.38
N SER A 130 -15.98 3.35 9.68
CA SER A 130 -16.08 4.50 10.58
C SER A 130 -14.78 5.31 10.69
N GLN A 131 -13.64 4.75 10.27
CA GLN A 131 -12.33 5.40 10.28
C GLN A 131 -11.89 5.87 8.89
N THR A 132 -12.79 5.86 7.90
CA THR A 132 -12.51 6.45 6.57
C THR A 132 -12.13 7.92 6.74
N ALA A 133 -11.08 8.34 6.04
CA ALA A 133 -10.57 9.72 6.10
C ALA A 133 -10.19 10.20 7.52
N ASN A 134 -9.94 9.28 8.46
CA ASN A 134 -9.48 9.62 9.80
C ASN A 134 -8.01 10.09 9.77
N ALA A 135 -7.73 11.27 10.36
CA ALA A 135 -6.42 11.90 10.33
C ALA A 135 -5.33 11.09 11.07
N ASP A 136 -5.67 10.36 12.14
CA ASP A 136 -4.71 9.54 12.88
C ASP A 136 -4.35 8.28 12.11
N VAL A 137 -5.31 7.73 11.35
CA VAL A 137 -5.03 6.63 10.40
C VAL A 137 -4.09 7.12 9.31
N HIS A 138 -4.32 8.31 8.76
CA HIS A 138 -3.44 8.93 7.79
C HIS A 138 -2.03 9.15 8.34
N GLU A 139 -1.90 9.69 9.55
CA GLU A 139 -0.61 9.95 10.19
C GLU A 139 0.21 8.66 10.30
N ARG A 140 -0.34 7.62 10.94
CA ARG A 140 0.35 6.34 11.14
C ARG A 140 0.71 5.66 9.82
N PHE A 141 -0.16 5.79 8.82
CA PHE A 141 0.10 5.25 7.48
C PHE A 141 1.27 5.98 6.79
N LEU A 142 1.29 7.31 6.86
CA LEU A 142 2.37 8.13 6.30
C LEU A 142 3.70 7.98 7.06
N GLU A 143 3.67 7.83 8.38
CA GLU A 143 4.84 7.46 9.20
C GLU A 143 5.43 6.13 8.73
N SER A 144 4.60 5.08 8.66
CA SER A 144 5.03 3.75 8.21
C SER A 144 5.59 3.77 6.78
N LEU A 145 5.02 4.62 5.91
CA LEU A 145 5.48 4.78 4.53
C LEU A 145 6.82 5.52 4.45
N ALA A 146 7.00 6.55 5.28
CA ALA A 146 8.23 7.33 5.31
C ALA A 146 9.46 6.50 5.72
N GLU A 147 9.28 5.55 6.65
CA GLU A 147 10.30 4.57 7.04
C GLU A 147 10.77 3.67 5.88
N CYS A 148 10.04 3.67 4.76
CA CYS A 148 10.39 2.87 3.60
C CYS A 148 11.33 3.57 2.61
N PHE A 149 11.58 4.88 2.77
CA PHE A 149 12.38 5.67 1.85
C PHE A 149 13.74 6.04 2.46
N SER A 150 14.76 6.16 1.62
CA SER A 150 16.07 6.63 2.09
C SER A 150 16.01 8.13 2.40
N PRO A 151 16.83 8.62 3.35
CA PRO A 151 16.97 10.06 3.55
C PRO A 151 17.30 10.77 2.23
N GLY A 152 16.57 11.84 1.93
CA GLY A 152 16.75 12.62 0.71
C GLY A 152 16.01 12.08 -0.53
N THR A 153 15.29 10.96 -0.44
CA THR A 153 14.36 10.55 -1.52
C THR A 153 13.29 11.63 -1.71
N ASP A 154 13.14 12.11 -2.94
CA ASP A 154 12.08 13.06 -3.29
C ASP A 154 10.75 12.32 -3.46
N VAL A 155 9.81 12.57 -2.55
CA VAL A 155 8.51 11.89 -2.52
C VAL A 155 7.43 12.82 -3.07
N ILE A 156 6.76 12.36 -4.12
CA ILE A 156 5.59 13.02 -4.70
C ILE A 156 4.37 12.15 -4.42
N VAL A 157 3.38 12.67 -3.70
CA VAL A 157 2.13 11.97 -3.40
C VAL A 157 1.02 12.47 -4.31
N ILE A 158 0.31 11.56 -4.97
CA ILE A 158 -0.86 11.86 -5.79
C ILE A 158 -2.10 11.29 -5.10
N THR A 159 -3.08 12.15 -4.82
CA THR A 159 -4.37 11.77 -4.22
C THR A 159 -5.55 12.32 -4.99
N ASP A 160 -6.72 11.71 -4.81
CA ASP A 160 -7.96 12.29 -5.28
C ASP A 160 -8.49 13.38 -4.32
N ALA A 161 -9.62 13.97 -4.70
CA ALA A 161 -10.28 15.06 -3.98
C ALA A 161 -10.93 14.64 -2.66
N GLY A 162 -10.93 13.35 -2.30
CA GLY A 162 -11.40 12.88 -1.01
C GLY A 162 -10.44 13.20 0.14
N PHE A 163 -9.21 13.61 -0.18
CA PHE A 163 -8.20 14.02 0.78
C PHE A 163 -8.14 15.54 0.92
N GLN A 164 -8.12 16.04 2.16
CA GLN A 164 -8.25 17.46 2.44
C GLN A 164 -7.56 17.91 3.73
N GLY A 165 -7.37 19.23 3.88
CA GLY A 165 -6.99 19.90 5.12
C GLY A 165 -5.76 19.28 5.80
N ARG A 166 -6.01 18.52 6.88
CA ARG A 166 -4.97 17.85 7.69
C ARG A 166 -4.08 16.93 6.86
N TRP A 167 -4.62 16.21 5.89
CA TRP A 167 -3.82 15.34 5.01
C TRP A 167 -2.66 16.11 4.35
N PHE A 168 -2.94 17.28 3.77
CA PHE A 168 -1.89 18.08 3.12
C PHE A 168 -0.93 18.70 4.13
N GLN A 169 -1.38 19.00 5.36
CA GLN A 169 -0.48 19.43 6.43
C GLN A 169 0.52 18.33 6.79
N GLN A 170 0.05 17.07 6.89
CA GLN A 170 0.89 15.90 7.19
C GLN A 170 1.90 15.60 6.08
N LEU A 171 1.53 15.80 4.81
CA LEU A 171 2.47 15.68 3.69
C LEU A 171 3.52 16.79 3.71
N ARG A 172 3.10 18.05 3.94
CA ARG A 172 4.03 19.19 4.00
C ARG A 172 5.01 19.11 5.18
N SER A 173 4.57 18.64 6.35
CA SER A 173 5.45 18.50 7.51
C SER A 173 6.61 17.52 7.27
N ARG A 174 6.43 16.57 6.34
CA ARG A 174 7.44 15.61 5.89
C ARG A 174 8.33 16.13 4.76
N GLY A 175 8.06 17.34 4.26
CA GLY A 175 8.74 17.89 3.08
C GLY A 175 8.32 17.23 1.77
N TRP A 176 7.21 16.49 1.74
CA TRP A 176 6.75 15.79 0.54
C TRP A 176 5.98 16.74 -0.38
N THR A 177 6.18 16.57 -1.69
CA THR A 177 5.38 17.24 -2.71
C THR A 177 4.07 16.49 -2.88
N TYR A 178 2.97 17.20 -3.14
CA TYR A 178 1.70 16.57 -3.43
C TYR A 178 1.02 17.13 -4.68
N ILE A 179 0.29 16.27 -5.36
CA ILE A 179 -0.59 16.59 -6.48
C ILE A 179 -1.97 16.06 -6.09
N CYS A 180 -2.97 16.92 -6.08
CA CYS A 180 -4.33 16.52 -5.73
C CYS A 180 -5.30 16.96 -6.80
N ARG A 181 -6.31 16.13 -7.07
CA ARG A 181 -7.49 16.61 -7.79
C ARG A 181 -8.27 17.55 -6.88
N VAL A 182 -8.52 18.76 -7.37
CA VAL A 182 -9.35 19.74 -6.68
C VAL A 182 -10.79 19.60 -7.19
N LEU A 183 -11.76 19.39 -6.30
CA LEU A 183 -13.19 19.36 -6.66
C LEU A 183 -13.92 20.56 -6.05
N GLY A 184 -14.85 21.16 -6.80
CA GLY A 184 -15.65 22.27 -6.31
C GLY A 184 -14.99 23.64 -6.51
N ASN A 185 -15.40 24.62 -5.71
CA ASN A 185 -15.04 26.02 -5.87
C ASN A 185 -13.88 26.41 -4.95
N HIS A 186 -12.70 25.84 -5.19
CA HIS A 186 -11.51 26.26 -4.48
C HIS A 186 -10.93 27.54 -5.09
N TYR A 187 -10.36 28.36 -4.22
CA TYR A 187 -9.62 29.55 -4.58
C TYR A 187 -8.19 29.42 -4.08
N TYR A 188 -7.25 29.96 -4.83
CA TYR A 188 -5.85 30.06 -4.46
C TYR A 188 -5.43 31.52 -4.48
N ASN A 189 -4.43 31.87 -3.67
CA ASN A 189 -3.87 33.21 -3.66
C ASN A 189 -2.35 33.09 -3.65
N VAL A 190 -1.71 33.70 -4.67
CA VAL A 190 -0.26 33.72 -4.84
C VAL A 190 0.31 35.13 -4.61
N GLY A 191 -0.40 35.96 -3.83
CA GLY A 191 -0.01 37.33 -3.49
C GLY A 191 -0.77 38.43 -4.23
N ASN A 192 -1.50 38.09 -5.31
CA ASN A 192 -2.24 39.05 -6.15
C ASN A 192 -3.76 38.99 -5.98
N GLY A 193 -4.25 38.37 -4.90
CA GLY A 193 -5.67 38.19 -4.64
C GLY A 193 -6.12 36.74 -4.83
N TRP A 194 -7.39 36.49 -4.47
CA TRP A 194 -7.97 35.16 -4.55
C TRP A 194 -8.48 34.86 -5.96
N GLU A 195 -7.91 33.86 -6.60
CA GLU A 195 -8.30 33.37 -7.92
C GLU A 195 -8.97 32.00 -7.80
N ARG A 196 -10.04 31.77 -8.56
CA ARG A 196 -10.71 30.46 -8.58
C ARG A 196 -9.84 29.46 -9.33
N CYS A 197 -9.64 28.27 -8.75
CA CYS A 197 -9.03 27.13 -9.45
C CYS A 197 -9.85 26.79 -10.70
N ARG A 198 -9.34 27.15 -11.89
CA ARG A 198 -9.88 26.73 -13.19
C ARG A 198 -9.10 25.50 -13.69
N THR A 199 -9.68 24.72 -14.60
CA THR A 199 -9.24 23.41 -15.11
C THR A 199 -7.93 23.44 -15.93
N GLN A 200 -6.85 24.03 -15.41
CA GLN A 200 -5.51 23.93 -16.00
C GLN A 200 -4.48 23.53 -14.94
N ALA A 201 -3.74 22.45 -15.25
CA ALA A 201 -2.67 21.92 -14.42
C ALA A 201 -1.54 22.94 -14.30
N GLN A 202 -1.54 23.74 -13.23
CA GLN A 202 -0.42 24.59 -12.88
C GLN A 202 0.51 23.83 -11.92
N LYS A 203 1.72 23.50 -12.41
CA LYS A 203 2.83 23.04 -11.56
C LYS A 203 3.24 24.19 -10.64
N HIS A 204 2.86 24.26 -9.36
CA HIS A 204 3.46 25.24 -8.45
C HIS A 204 3.77 24.71 -7.05
N GLN A 205 4.96 25.13 -6.58
CA GLN A 205 5.49 24.95 -5.23
C GLN A 205 4.61 25.66 -4.20
N ARG A 206 4.56 25.09 -2.98
CA ARG A 206 4.02 25.66 -1.72
C ARG A 206 2.81 26.59 -1.88
N GLN A 207 1.62 26.00 -1.98
CA GLN A 207 0.36 26.74 -1.95
C GLN A 207 -0.42 26.47 -0.66
N GLN A 208 -0.99 27.52 -0.07
CA GLN A 208 -2.01 27.41 0.97
C GLN A 208 -3.38 27.36 0.28
N PHE A 209 -4.05 26.21 0.38
CA PHE A 209 -5.44 26.04 -0.02
C PHE A 209 -6.32 26.21 1.21
N ILE A 210 -7.42 26.95 1.07
CA ILE A 210 -8.54 26.99 2.02
C ILE A 210 -9.74 26.33 1.34
#